data_AF-A0A940FIG8-F1
#
_entry.id   AF-A0A940FIG8-F1
#
_cell.length_a   1.000
_cell.length_b   1.000
_cell.length_c   1.000
_cell.angle_alpha   90.00
_cell.angle_beta   90.00
_cell.angle_gamma   90.00
#
_symmetry.space_group_name_H-M   'P 1'
#
loop_
_entity.id
_entity.type
_entity.pdbx_description
1 polymer ?
#
loop_
_entity_poly.entity_id
_entity_poly.type
_entity_poly.pdbx_seq_one_letter_code
_entity_poly.pdbx_strand_id
1 'polypeptide(L)'
;MKPTGKHIFRLAIILFFSFHCTIPTYSQVKHIILVSIDGLRPEMYLDKSWSTPNLRYLMKNGTYADHMKSVFPAYTFPSHTAMITGALPARSKICYNQPTGSKGEWNWDVNLIKVPTLWQAMHNNKLTTAAIMWPGATNGDIDYNLAESWELSTPDDRISKTRKTGTPGLVDEIEINATGKLDSTN
;
A
#
# COMPACT_ATOMS: atom_id res chain seq x y z
N MET A 1 -83.43 35.41 -19.74
CA MET A 1 -82.00 35.76 -19.83
C MET A 1 -81.20 34.66 -19.13
N LYS A 2 -80.17 34.11 -19.80
CA LYS A 2 -79.21 33.08 -19.31
C LYS A 2 -78.55 33.48 -17.96
N PRO A 3 -77.86 32.58 -17.21
CA PRO A 3 -77.30 31.30 -17.66
C PRO A 3 -77.50 30.05 -16.76
N THR A 4 -77.50 28.92 -17.45
CA THR A 4 -77.26 27.53 -17.03
C THR A 4 -75.84 27.31 -16.47
N GLY A 5 -75.72 26.77 -15.26
CA GLY A 5 -74.46 26.31 -14.68
C GLY A 5 -74.17 24.85 -15.03
N LYS A 6 -73.14 24.61 -15.86
CA LYS A 6 -72.56 23.27 -16.07
C LYS A 6 -71.51 23.04 -15.00
N HIS A 7 -71.73 22.05 -14.12
CA HIS A 7 -70.71 21.59 -13.18
C HIS A 7 -69.65 20.76 -13.93
N ILE A 8 -68.54 21.39 -14.26
CA ILE A 8 -67.35 20.71 -14.80
C ILE A 8 -66.55 20.20 -13.60
N PHE A 9 -66.64 18.89 -13.31
CA PHE A 9 -65.71 18.20 -12.42
C PHE A 9 -64.34 18.17 -13.10
N ARG A 10 -63.41 19.03 -12.66
CA ARG A 10 -62.00 18.97 -13.07
C ARG A 10 -61.31 17.93 -12.20
N LEU A 11 -61.04 16.76 -12.77
CA LEU A 11 -60.18 15.74 -12.17
C LEU A 11 -58.73 16.25 -12.25
N ALA A 12 -58.17 16.70 -11.13
CA ALA A 12 -56.76 17.06 -11.06
C ALA A 12 -55.93 15.78 -10.90
N ILE A 13 -55.29 15.32 -11.98
CA ILE A 13 -54.31 14.24 -11.94
C ILE A 13 -53.01 14.83 -11.38
N ILE A 14 -52.72 14.55 -10.12
CA ILE A 14 -51.42 14.88 -9.50
C ILE A 14 -50.44 13.78 -9.93
N LEU A 15 -49.62 14.07 -10.93
CA LEU A 15 -48.48 13.23 -11.32
C LEU A 15 -47.36 13.39 -10.27
N PHE A 16 -47.28 12.46 -9.34
CA PHE A 16 -46.11 12.29 -8.47
C PHE A 16 -44.95 11.76 -9.32
N PHE A 17 -44.06 12.64 -9.77
CA PHE A 17 -42.77 12.24 -10.32
C PHE A 17 -41.89 11.73 -9.16
N SER A 18 -41.87 10.42 -8.97
CA SER A 18 -40.95 9.75 -8.06
C SER A 18 -39.53 9.93 -8.57
N PHE A 19 -38.82 10.95 -8.06
CA PHE A 19 -37.38 11.11 -8.26
C PHE A 19 -36.68 9.94 -7.56
N HIS A 20 -36.44 8.87 -8.30
CA HIS A 20 -35.60 7.77 -7.85
C HIS A 20 -34.16 8.26 -7.92
N CYS A 21 -33.69 8.85 -6.81
CA CYS A 21 -32.28 9.11 -6.62
C CYS A 21 -31.58 7.76 -6.45
N THR A 22 -31.05 7.21 -7.53
CA THR A 22 -30.16 6.05 -7.48
C THR A 22 -28.86 6.51 -6.83
N ILE A 23 -28.70 6.26 -5.54
CA ILE A 23 -27.43 6.45 -4.86
C ILE A 23 -26.48 5.38 -5.43
N PRO A 24 -25.37 5.76 -6.07
CA PRO A 24 -24.40 4.78 -6.54
C PRO A 24 -23.84 4.03 -5.33
N THR A 25 -24.16 2.74 -5.25
CA THR A 25 -23.53 1.83 -4.29
C THR A 25 -22.11 1.57 -4.77
N TYR A 26 -21.13 2.27 -4.18
CA TYR A 26 -19.74 1.91 -4.40
C TYR A 26 -19.50 0.51 -3.83
N SER A 27 -18.95 -0.37 -4.66
CA SER A 27 -18.44 -1.66 -4.21
C SER A 27 -17.48 -1.42 -3.05
N GLN A 28 -17.67 -2.13 -1.95
CA GLN A 28 -16.77 -2.06 -0.81
C GLN A 28 -15.37 -2.52 -1.25
N VAL A 29 -14.36 -1.68 -1.05
CA VAL A 29 -12.96 -2.04 -1.31
C VAL A 29 -12.58 -3.16 -0.34
N LYS A 30 -12.34 -4.36 -0.89
CA LYS A 30 -11.99 -5.54 -0.09
C LYS A 30 -10.51 -5.62 0.25
N HIS A 31 -9.66 -5.10 -0.64
CA HIS A 31 -8.21 -5.19 -0.53
C HIS A 31 -7.55 -3.89 -0.99
N ILE A 32 -6.46 -3.53 -0.31
CA ILE A 32 -5.56 -2.45 -0.70
C ILE A 32 -4.19 -3.10 -0.92
N ILE A 33 -3.59 -2.83 -2.08
CA ILE A 33 -2.24 -3.27 -2.40
C ILE A 33 -1.38 -2.01 -2.51
N LEU A 34 -0.37 -1.90 -1.65
CA LEU A 34 0.64 -0.86 -1.71
C LEU A 34 1.91 -1.45 -2.31
N VAL A 35 2.27 -0.98 -3.51
CA VAL A 35 3.50 -1.41 -4.20
C VAL A 35 4.50 -0.26 -4.14
N SER A 36 5.69 -0.54 -3.62
CA SER A 36 6.83 0.38 -3.67
C SER A 36 7.87 -0.16 -4.64
N ILE A 37 8.41 0.71 -5.49
CA ILE A 37 9.51 0.40 -6.41
C ILE A 37 10.66 1.34 -6.02
N ASP A 38 11.69 0.79 -5.36
CA ASP A 38 12.79 1.60 -4.86
C ASP A 38 13.52 2.33 -6.00
N GLY A 39 13.84 3.60 -5.79
CA GLY A 39 14.51 4.44 -6.79
C GLY A 39 13.68 4.81 -8.02
N LEU A 40 12.37 4.51 -8.07
CA LEU A 40 11.51 4.87 -9.20
C LEU A 40 11.29 6.39 -9.29
N ARG A 41 12.09 7.04 -10.14
CA ARG A 41 11.95 8.47 -10.40
C ARG A 41 10.85 8.75 -11.42
N PRO A 42 10.21 9.95 -11.38
CA PRO A 42 9.14 10.32 -12.29
C PRO A 42 9.48 10.17 -13.79
N GLU A 43 10.72 10.47 -14.17
CA GLU A 43 11.15 10.38 -15.57
C GLU A 43 10.99 8.97 -16.14
N MET A 44 11.11 7.93 -15.30
CA MET A 44 11.02 6.53 -15.74
C MET A 44 9.62 6.11 -16.18
N TYR A 45 8.57 6.86 -15.82
CA TYR A 45 7.20 6.62 -16.28
C TYR A 45 6.59 7.76 -17.09
N LEU A 46 7.11 8.99 -16.97
CA LEU A 46 6.70 10.15 -17.77
C LEU A 46 7.39 10.19 -19.14
N ASP A 47 8.67 9.85 -19.22
CA ASP A 47 9.39 9.79 -20.49
C ASP A 47 9.09 8.47 -21.23
N LYS A 48 8.54 8.60 -22.44
CA LYS A 48 8.15 7.48 -23.31
C LYS A 48 9.35 6.67 -23.81
N SER A 49 10.57 7.19 -23.70
CA SER A 49 11.79 6.47 -24.06
C SER A 49 12.07 5.26 -23.14
N TRP A 50 11.58 5.29 -21.90
CA TRP A 50 11.69 4.18 -20.95
C TRP A 50 10.71 3.05 -21.29
N SER A 51 11.13 1.80 -21.16
CA SER A 51 10.24 0.63 -21.37
C SER A 51 9.44 0.31 -20.10
N THR A 52 8.40 1.11 -19.82
CA THR A 52 7.52 0.95 -18.64
C THR A 52 6.04 0.85 -19.02
N PRO A 53 5.64 -0.12 -19.87
CA PRO A 53 4.28 -0.21 -20.41
C PRO A 53 3.21 -0.39 -19.32
N ASN A 54 3.49 -1.18 -18.28
CA ASN A 54 2.54 -1.42 -17.19
C ASN A 54 2.35 -0.18 -16.30
N LEU A 55 3.42 0.56 -15.99
CA LEU A 55 3.30 1.81 -15.23
C LEU A 55 2.51 2.87 -16.02
N ARG A 56 2.79 3.01 -17.32
CA ARG A 56 2.02 3.90 -18.19
C ARG A 56 0.56 3.47 -18.34
N TYR A 57 0.29 2.16 -18.37
CA TYR A 57 -1.08 1.65 -18.36
C TYR A 57 -1.81 2.06 -17.07
N LEU A 58 -1.17 1.93 -15.91
CA LEU A 58 -1.73 2.37 -14.62
C LEU A 58 -1.98 3.88 -14.59
N MET A 59 -1.05 4.69 -15.11
CA MET A 59 -1.24 6.14 -15.18
C MET A 59 -2.40 6.54 -16.09
N LYS A 60 -2.52 5.91 -17.27
CA LYS A 60 -3.56 6.23 -18.25
C LYS A 60 -4.97 5.87 -17.73
N ASN A 61 -5.08 4.79 -16.97
CA ASN A 61 -6.37 4.24 -16.52
C ASN A 61 -6.66 4.48 -15.03
N GLY A 62 -5.77 5.21 -14.34
CA GLY A 62 -5.87 5.47 -12.90
C GLY A 62 -5.67 6.93 -12.58
N THR A 63 -5.31 7.20 -11.32
CA THR A 63 -4.89 8.52 -10.87
C THR A 63 -3.37 8.51 -10.70
N TYR A 64 -2.71 9.58 -11.14
CA TYR A 64 -1.27 9.75 -10.99
C TYR A 64 -0.94 11.18 -10.56
N ALA A 65 0.29 11.37 -10.08
CA ALA A 65 0.87 12.70 -9.81
C ALA A 65 2.16 12.86 -10.63
N ASP A 66 2.52 14.09 -10.97
CA ASP A 66 3.74 14.36 -11.75
C ASP A 66 5.01 13.95 -10.99
N HIS A 67 4.98 13.99 -9.66
CA HIS A 67 6.01 13.42 -8.79
C HIS A 67 5.48 13.23 -7.36
N MET A 68 6.16 12.36 -6.60
CA MET A 68 5.99 12.24 -5.15
C MET A 68 7.17 12.90 -4.45
N LYS A 69 6.92 13.88 -3.58
CA LYS A 69 7.97 14.46 -2.73
C LYS A 69 8.27 13.51 -1.58
N SER A 70 9.48 12.97 -1.55
CA SER A 70 9.94 12.13 -0.43
C SER A 70 10.25 12.96 0.84
N VAL A 71 10.46 12.27 1.95
CA VAL A 71 11.02 12.83 3.18
C VAL A 71 12.52 13.12 3.02
N PHE A 72 13.07 13.93 3.92
CA PHE A 72 14.51 14.15 4.00
C PHE A 72 15.09 13.50 5.27
N PRO A 73 16.19 12.72 5.16
CA PRO A 73 16.87 12.33 3.92
C PRO A 73 16.09 11.26 3.13
N ALA A 74 16.21 11.30 1.81
CA ALA A 74 15.47 10.41 0.89
C ALA A 74 16.16 9.05 0.70
N TYR A 75 16.50 8.38 1.81
CA TYR A 75 16.98 6.99 1.80
C TYR A 75 15.83 6.00 1.85
N THR A 76 16.09 4.74 1.48
CA THR A 76 15.11 3.63 1.46
C THR A 76 14.32 3.52 2.76
N PHE A 77 14.99 3.29 3.90
CA PHE A 77 14.30 3.02 5.18
C PHE A 77 13.54 4.24 5.73
N PRO A 78 14.11 5.46 5.75
CA PRO A 78 13.35 6.67 6.12
C PRO A 78 12.11 6.88 5.24
N SER A 79 12.23 6.69 3.93
CA SER A 79 11.12 6.89 2.98
C SER A 79 10.01 5.85 3.17
N HIS A 80 10.37 4.56 3.25
CA HIS A 80 9.40 3.48 3.46
C HIS A 80 8.75 3.56 4.84
N THR A 81 9.50 3.92 5.88
CA THR A 81 8.95 4.18 7.22
C THR A 81 7.94 5.34 7.18
N ALA A 82 8.23 6.42 6.45
CA ALA A 82 7.29 7.52 6.31
C ALA A 82 5.99 7.08 5.60
N MET A 83 6.08 6.22 4.57
CA MET A 83 4.91 5.67 3.88
C MET A 83 4.01 4.87 4.83
N ILE A 84 4.58 4.07 5.73
CA ILE A 84 3.78 3.23 6.66
C ILE A 84 3.43 3.91 7.98
N THR A 85 3.88 5.13 8.25
CA THR A 85 3.55 5.85 9.51
C THR A 85 2.94 7.24 9.30
N GLY A 86 3.08 7.81 8.10
CA GLY A 86 2.78 9.22 7.85
C GLY A 86 3.70 10.20 8.58
N ALA A 87 4.79 9.74 9.19
CA ALA A 87 5.67 10.55 10.02
C ALA A 87 7.01 10.87 9.34
N LEU A 88 7.51 12.09 9.58
CA LEU A 88 8.86 12.48 9.17
C LEU A 88 9.94 11.68 9.95
N PRO A 89 11.14 11.49 9.38
CA PRO A 89 12.26 10.79 10.03
C PRO A 89 12.56 11.28 11.46
N ALA A 90 12.47 12.59 11.70
CA ALA A 90 12.67 13.17 13.03
C ALA A 90 11.70 12.66 14.11
N ARG A 91 10.48 12.26 13.71
CA ARG A 91 9.44 11.69 14.58
C ARG A 91 9.54 10.17 14.65
N SER A 92 9.70 9.49 13.52
CA SER A 92 9.81 8.02 13.48
C SER A 92 11.11 7.48 14.07
N LYS A 93 12.16 8.31 14.11
CA LYS A 93 13.55 8.01 14.50
C LYS A 93 14.32 7.15 13.50
N ILE A 94 13.74 6.85 12.34
CA ILE A 94 14.45 6.20 11.23
C ILE A 94 14.97 7.26 10.27
N CYS A 95 16.20 7.73 10.53
CA CYS A 95 16.85 8.79 9.74
C CYS A 95 17.80 8.27 8.65
N TYR A 96 18.21 7.00 8.72
CA TYR A 96 19.18 6.39 7.80
C TYR A 96 18.76 4.95 7.49
N ASN A 97 19.38 4.33 6.49
CA ASN A 97 19.23 2.89 6.22
C ASN A 97 19.80 2.04 7.36
N GLN A 98 20.94 2.46 7.88
CA GLN A 98 21.65 1.81 8.97
C GLN A 98 21.60 2.68 10.23
N PRO A 99 21.50 2.08 11.43
CA PRO A 99 21.67 2.81 12.68
C PRO A 99 23.02 3.54 12.72
N THR A 100 23.07 4.68 13.42
CA THR A 100 24.35 5.37 13.66
C THR A 100 25.30 4.46 14.45
N GLY A 101 26.52 4.28 13.94
CA GLY A 101 27.53 3.39 14.56
C GLY A 101 27.33 1.90 14.26
N SER A 102 26.43 1.56 13.34
CA SER A 102 26.26 0.18 12.86
C SER A 102 27.54 -0.41 12.28
N LYS A 103 27.71 -1.72 12.45
CA LYS A 103 28.76 -2.56 11.85
C LYS A 103 28.28 -3.30 10.59
N GLY A 104 27.15 -2.88 10.03
CA GLY A 104 26.53 -3.47 8.85
C GLY A 104 25.04 -3.76 9.01
N GLU A 105 24.52 -3.77 10.24
CA GLU A 105 23.09 -3.89 10.53
C GLU A 105 22.26 -2.76 9.90
N TRP A 106 21.01 -3.08 9.56
CA TRP A 106 20.07 -2.09 9.02
C TRP A 106 18.91 -1.89 10.00
N ASN A 107 18.12 -0.85 9.77
CA ASN A 107 16.91 -0.56 10.55
C ASN A 107 15.76 -1.52 10.25
N TRP A 108 16.02 -2.84 10.21
CA TRP A 108 15.06 -3.89 9.84
C TRP A 108 13.89 -4.02 10.82
N ASP A 109 14.12 -3.76 12.10
CA ASP A 109 13.17 -4.04 13.17
C ASP A 109 12.15 -2.91 13.32
N VAL A 110 10.86 -3.26 13.22
CA VAL A 110 9.73 -2.33 13.39
C VAL A 110 9.79 -1.62 14.75
N ASN A 111 10.35 -2.26 15.79
CA ASN A 111 10.41 -1.74 17.16
C ASN A 111 11.36 -0.53 17.30
N LEU A 112 12.20 -0.29 16.28
CA LEU A 112 13.01 0.92 16.19
C LEU A 112 12.16 2.16 15.86
N ILE A 113 11.00 1.97 15.21
CA ILE A 113 10.06 3.04 14.86
C ILE A 113 9.32 3.53 16.10
N LYS A 114 9.33 4.85 16.36
CA LYS A 114 8.78 5.45 17.59
C LYS A 114 7.38 6.07 17.44
N VAL A 115 6.67 5.70 16.39
CA VAL A 115 5.30 6.15 16.09
C VAL A 115 4.48 4.97 15.56
N PRO A 116 3.14 5.01 15.66
CA PRO A 116 2.30 3.92 15.17
C PRO A 116 2.49 3.65 13.68
N THR A 117 2.51 2.37 13.31
CA THR A 117 2.54 1.92 11.92
C THR A 117 1.14 1.67 11.37
N LEU A 118 1.01 1.65 10.05
CA LEU A 118 -0.21 1.27 9.35
C LEU A 118 -0.59 -0.18 9.68
N TRP A 119 0.39 -1.07 9.83
CA TRP A 119 0.14 -2.46 10.25
C TRP A 119 -0.51 -2.53 11.63
N GLN A 120 0.03 -1.79 12.62
CA GLN A 120 -0.58 -1.69 13.95
C GLN A 120 -2.00 -1.10 13.87
N ALA A 121 -2.21 -0.07 13.07
CA ALA A 121 -3.54 0.52 12.88
C ALA A 121 -4.52 -0.49 12.26
N MET A 122 -4.10 -1.28 11.29
CA MET A 122 -4.92 -2.31 10.64
C MET A 122 -5.23 -3.48 11.60
N HIS A 123 -4.22 -3.98 12.30
CA HIS A 123 -4.39 -5.07 13.27
C HIS A 123 -5.31 -4.64 14.43
N ASN A 124 -5.17 -3.42 14.96
CA ASN A 124 -6.09 -2.86 15.96
C ASN A 124 -7.54 -2.75 15.48
N ASN A 125 -7.76 -2.67 14.16
CA ASN A 125 -9.08 -2.68 13.53
C ASN A 125 -9.50 -4.07 13.05
N LYS A 126 -8.81 -5.13 13.48
CA LYS A 126 -9.08 -6.54 13.14
C LYS A 126 -9.02 -6.81 11.63
N LEU A 127 -8.16 -6.06 10.92
CA LEU A 127 -7.87 -6.27 9.51
C LEU A 127 -6.61 -7.10 9.36
N THR A 128 -6.62 -8.00 8.37
CA THR A 128 -5.47 -8.83 8.01
C THR A 128 -4.50 -8.07 7.13
N THR A 129 -3.20 -8.27 7.36
CA THR A 129 -2.10 -7.61 6.66
C THR A 129 -1.11 -8.62 6.10
N ALA A 130 -0.52 -8.27 4.96
CA ALA A 130 0.60 -8.99 4.39
C ALA A 130 1.69 -8.00 3.97
N ALA A 131 2.95 -8.34 4.20
CA ALA A 131 4.11 -7.56 3.77
C ALA A 131 5.11 -8.48 3.08
N ILE A 132 5.54 -8.09 1.88
CA ILE A 132 6.52 -8.83 1.09
C ILE A 132 7.71 -7.92 0.88
N MET A 133 8.85 -8.28 1.49
CA MET A 133 10.12 -7.57 1.39
C MET A 133 10.03 -6.06 1.71
N TRP A 134 9.13 -5.67 2.62
CA TRP A 134 9.00 -4.28 3.01
C TRP A 134 10.15 -3.85 3.95
N PRO A 135 10.87 -2.77 3.67
CA PRO A 135 11.97 -2.31 4.53
C PRO A 135 11.50 -1.93 5.93
N GLY A 136 12.15 -2.47 6.96
CA GLY A 136 11.82 -2.17 8.36
C GLY A 136 10.63 -2.95 8.92
N ALA A 137 10.26 -4.07 8.29
CA ALA A 137 9.09 -4.86 8.68
C ALA A 137 9.41 -6.09 9.57
N THR A 138 10.67 -6.39 9.89
CA THR A 138 10.98 -7.51 10.79
C THR A 138 10.38 -7.26 12.17
N ASN A 139 9.90 -8.32 12.83
CA ASN A 139 9.18 -8.24 14.11
C ASN A 139 7.89 -7.37 14.07
N GLY A 140 7.41 -7.05 12.86
CA GLY A 140 6.13 -6.40 12.60
C GLY A 140 4.94 -7.20 13.10
N ASP A 141 3.95 -6.51 13.65
CA ASP A 141 2.61 -7.04 13.91
C ASP A 141 1.86 -7.19 12.57
N ILE A 142 2.25 -8.20 11.79
CA ILE A 142 1.85 -8.46 10.41
C ILE A 142 1.53 -9.95 10.26
N ASP A 143 0.33 -10.30 9.79
CA ASP A 143 -0.14 -11.69 9.74
C ASP A 143 0.72 -12.56 8.79
N TYR A 144 0.99 -12.04 7.59
CA TYR A 144 1.79 -12.71 6.56
C TYR A 144 3.00 -11.85 6.18
N ASN A 145 4.13 -12.09 6.83
CA ASN A 145 5.32 -11.26 6.69
C ASN A 145 6.48 -12.05 6.07
N LEU A 146 6.85 -11.69 4.85
CA LEU A 146 8.13 -12.06 4.23
C LEU A 146 9.10 -10.90 4.45
N ALA A 147 9.61 -10.78 5.69
CA ALA A 147 10.31 -9.58 6.13
C ALA A 147 11.68 -9.42 5.47
N GLU A 148 11.96 -8.23 4.91
CA GLU A 148 13.25 -7.96 4.29
C GLU A 148 14.39 -7.99 5.33
N SER A 149 15.27 -8.99 5.23
CA SER A 149 16.51 -9.05 6.01
C SER A 149 17.52 -10.01 5.38
N TRP A 150 18.80 -9.84 5.71
CA TRP A 150 19.88 -10.71 5.23
C TRP A 150 20.98 -10.85 6.29
N GLU A 151 21.81 -11.89 6.13
CA GLU A 151 22.99 -12.06 6.98
C GLU A 151 24.15 -11.23 6.46
N LEU A 152 24.87 -10.57 7.36
CA LEU A 152 25.99 -9.69 6.98
C LEU A 152 27.15 -10.46 6.32
N SER A 153 27.31 -11.74 6.66
CA SER A 153 28.31 -12.62 6.07
C SER A 153 27.98 -13.07 4.64
N THR A 154 26.70 -13.01 4.25
CA THR A 154 26.20 -13.49 2.96
C THR A 154 25.09 -12.54 2.46
N PRO A 155 25.41 -11.29 2.15
CA PRO A 155 24.40 -10.25 1.89
C PRO A 155 23.58 -10.46 0.63
N ASP A 156 24.08 -11.26 -0.32
CA ASP A 156 23.38 -11.63 -1.55
C ASP A 156 22.29 -12.70 -1.31
N ASP A 157 22.36 -13.44 -0.19
CA ASP A 157 21.29 -14.35 0.21
C ASP A 157 20.16 -13.57 0.90
N ARG A 158 19.09 -13.34 0.13
CA ARG A 158 17.91 -12.58 0.56
C ARG A 158 16.80 -13.46 1.13
N ILE A 159 16.98 -14.77 1.13
CA ILE A 159 15.91 -15.74 1.44
C ILE A 159 16.17 -16.47 2.75
N SER A 160 17.39 -16.92 3.03
CA SER A 160 17.65 -17.79 4.19
C SER A 160 17.31 -17.12 5.53
N LYS A 161 17.65 -15.84 5.70
CA LYS A 161 17.31 -15.10 6.91
C LYS A 161 15.83 -14.72 6.96
N THR A 162 15.30 -14.24 5.83
CA THR A 162 13.88 -13.93 5.65
C THR A 162 12.99 -15.12 6.01
N ARG A 163 13.36 -16.34 5.60
CA ARG A 163 12.64 -17.58 5.93
C ARG A 163 12.59 -17.86 7.43
N LYS A 164 13.64 -17.50 8.18
CA LYS A 164 13.73 -17.69 9.63
C LYS A 164 13.01 -16.61 10.43
N THR A 165 12.90 -15.40 9.88
CA THR A 165 12.42 -14.21 10.58
C THR A 165 11.01 -13.77 10.18
N GLY A 166 10.54 -14.21 9.01
CA GLY A 166 9.17 -14.03 8.56
C GLY A 166 8.17 -14.99 9.20
N THR A 167 6.92 -14.95 8.73
CA THR A 167 5.86 -15.86 9.19
C THR A 167 6.26 -17.32 8.94
N PRO A 168 6.26 -18.19 9.97
CA PRO A 168 6.64 -19.59 9.81
C PRO A 168 5.84 -20.30 8.71
N GLY A 169 6.52 -21.02 7.82
CA GLY A 169 5.92 -21.77 6.71
C GLY A 169 5.53 -20.93 5.49
N LEU A 170 5.51 -19.59 5.58
CA LEU A 170 5.09 -18.72 4.46
C LEU A 170 5.98 -18.88 3.23
N VAL A 171 7.31 -18.98 3.41
CA VAL A 171 8.21 -19.18 2.27
C VAL A 171 7.97 -20.52 1.60
N ASP A 172 7.75 -21.58 2.36
CA ASP A 172 7.45 -22.91 1.81
C ASP A 172 6.14 -22.88 1.01
N GLU A 173 5.12 -22.18 1.52
CA GLU A 173 3.86 -21.98 0.82
C GLU A 173 4.03 -21.21 -0.50
N ILE A 174 4.81 -20.12 -0.49
CA ILE A 174 5.13 -19.33 -1.69
C ILE A 174 5.87 -20.19 -2.72
N GLU A 175 6.84 -20.99 -2.28
CA GLU A 175 7.59 -21.89 -3.17
C GLU A 175 6.71 -22.95 -3.83
N ILE A 176 5.74 -23.50 -3.08
CA ILE A 176 4.83 -24.54 -3.59
C ILE A 176 3.82 -23.94 -4.57
N ASN A 177 3.30 -22.75 -4.30
CA ASN A 177 2.12 -22.23 -5.00
C ASN A 177 2.39 -21.13 -6.04
N ALA A 178 3.55 -20.46 -5.98
CA ALA A 178 3.79 -19.25 -6.79
C ALA A 178 5.12 -19.24 -7.54
N THR A 179 6.24 -19.52 -6.87
CA THR A 179 7.57 -19.20 -7.41
C THR A 179 8.38 -20.42 -7.84
N GLY A 180 8.09 -21.61 -7.30
CA GLY A 180 9.09 -22.68 -7.23
C GLY A 180 10.13 -22.37 -6.14
N LYS A 181 11.19 -23.17 -6.07
CA LYS A 181 12.24 -23.02 -5.03
C LYS A 181 12.94 -21.67 -5.14
N LEU A 182 13.01 -20.98 -4.00
CA LEU A 182 13.72 -19.70 -3.84
C LEU A 182 15.09 -19.97 -3.23
N ASP A 183 16.12 -19.50 -3.89
CA ASP A 183 17.52 -19.56 -3.46
C ASP A 183 18.19 -18.19 -3.58
N SER A 184 19.50 -18.11 -3.43
CA SER A 184 20.24 -16.84 -3.50
C SER A 184 20.34 -16.26 -4.92
N THR A 185 19.77 -16.92 -5.92
CA THR A 185 19.89 -16.56 -7.34
C THR A 185 18.55 -16.27 -8.03
N ASN A 186 17.41 -16.46 -7.35
CA ASN A 186 16.07 -16.23 -7.91
C ASN A 186 15.04 -15.69 -6.91
#